data_AF-K2CCU2-F1
#
_entry.id   AF-K2CCU2-F1
#
_cell.length_a   1.000
_cell.length_b   1.000
_cell.length_c   1.000
_cell.angle_alpha   90.00
_cell.angle_beta   90.00
_cell.angle_gamma   90.00
#
_symmetry.space_group_name_H-M   'P 1'
#
loop_
_entity.id
_entity.type
_entity.pdbx_description
1 polymer ?
#
loop_
_entity_poly.entity_id
_entity_poly.type
_entity_poly.pdbx_seq_one_letter_code
_entity_poly.pdbx_strand_id
1 'polypeptide(L)'
;MTYRRLLYLTVVVVGTFTAPATYAKDIYLDATLGNDSNACTSVTAPCASFSGVESIVEPGDDLYVSGSFSGGIILNNSFRGTSAKTLTIQPWTGQTDPVITASDDDIVGLSITGDYVSVSGFTFNTTNTASAFTTTADQVTLQDSTITGSGMIPISVAGGTGNSLIGNTIEAGLVGINITGSQHTINRNTVYCADGEQCNIAISLTAADSFIVANNVIFNFVDSISEAINPIAFSIDSTSTDNVIAHNTTYNNVVAVSTNNAAGTILRNNIFAMEDNQYVYSYTSSGDFLSETNADYNDYYLAGANSAIGFVDTGTTIIQSLSDWRSTTGFDTNSISTDPLFTAAYSATPDLSLLADSPAIDAGVDFPGVIDDYDGKTRPVGDAPDLGAFEYGSASDSVTVDAPTHIVVSPISIRTATINWQAPDLVSYYEVQYGYKKNFNKSKTATNIAKTHYRLKKRQSNKKTWFRVRAAYVSAGTTYYSDWTTRNGFLTKPASPKKVVVTDHGDSLVTVRLVFKKKKIHVRKKLTALVELRTPHGKKVDFRKVGATADAKKQRCKVKLTGQQQTQQFVIPAQYVGRQLQFRVRFKRNASRKSPWKKSAGFSLVAS
;
A
#
# COMPACT_ATOMS: atom_id res chain seq x y z
N MET A 1 -48.17 -21.03 49.52
CA MET A 1 -48.06 -21.60 48.16
C MET A 1 -48.41 -20.51 47.17
N THR A 2 -47.55 -20.35 46.18
CA THR A 2 -47.31 -19.18 45.34
C THR A 2 -48.30 -19.08 44.18
N TYR A 3 -48.94 -17.91 43.99
CA TYR A 3 -49.66 -17.57 42.76
C TYR A 3 -48.68 -16.96 41.75
N ARG A 4 -48.42 -17.66 40.65
CA ARG A 4 -47.63 -17.14 39.51
C ARG A 4 -48.51 -16.30 38.61
N ARG A 5 -48.19 -15.01 38.46
CA ARG A 5 -48.72 -14.13 37.40
C ARG A 5 -48.00 -14.46 36.08
N LEU A 6 -48.77 -14.74 35.03
CA LEU A 6 -48.28 -14.88 33.66
C LEU A 6 -48.13 -13.48 33.05
N LEU A 7 -46.89 -13.08 32.72
CA LEU A 7 -46.59 -11.86 31.98
C LEU A 7 -46.44 -12.23 30.50
N TYR A 8 -47.24 -11.65 29.61
CA TYR A 8 -47.06 -11.78 28.16
C TYR A 8 -45.92 -10.86 27.72
N LEU A 9 -44.81 -11.46 27.27
CA LEU A 9 -43.67 -10.74 26.68
C LEU A 9 -43.88 -10.67 25.17
N THR A 10 -44.24 -9.49 24.67
CA THR A 10 -44.26 -9.20 23.23
C THR A 10 -42.82 -8.95 22.78
N VAL A 11 -42.23 -9.91 22.06
CA VAL A 11 -40.91 -9.74 21.45
C VAL A 11 -41.07 -8.90 20.19
N VAL A 12 -40.73 -7.61 20.26
CA VAL A 12 -40.52 -6.76 19.09
C VAL A 12 -39.12 -7.10 18.56
N VAL A 13 -39.05 -7.85 17.46
CA VAL A 13 -37.82 -8.01 16.69
C VAL A 13 -37.57 -6.71 15.94
N VAL A 14 -36.80 -5.80 16.54
CA VAL A 14 -36.19 -4.69 15.80
C VAL A 14 -35.08 -5.31 14.97
N GLY A 15 -35.37 -5.60 13.71
CA GLY A 15 -34.33 -5.94 12.74
C GLY A 15 -33.42 -4.73 12.57
N THR A 16 -32.24 -4.76 13.16
CA THR A 16 -31.17 -3.85 12.78
C THR A 16 -30.78 -4.20 11.34
N PHE A 17 -31.28 -3.44 10.38
CA PHE A 17 -30.68 -3.40 9.06
C PHE A 17 -29.28 -2.81 9.25
N THR A 18 -28.27 -3.66 9.35
CA THR A 18 -26.90 -3.23 9.12
C THR A 18 -26.86 -2.71 7.69
N ALA A 19 -26.68 -1.39 7.54
CA ALA A 19 -26.38 -0.80 6.25
C ALA A 19 -25.23 -1.60 5.62
N PRO A 20 -25.28 -1.89 4.31
CA PRO A 20 -24.13 -2.49 3.64
C PRO A 20 -22.92 -1.60 3.94
N ALA A 21 -21.78 -2.20 4.29
CA ALA A 21 -20.54 -1.47 4.49
C ALA A 21 -20.33 -0.53 3.30
N THR A 22 -20.42 0.78 3.54
CA THR A 22 -19.98 1.77 2.55
C THR A 22 -18.50 1.54 2.37
N TYR A 23 -18.12 1.17 1.15
CA TYR A 23 -16.73 1.10 0.73
C TYR A 23 -16.16 2.52 0.76
N ALA A 24 -14.91 2.64 1.16
CA ALA A 24 -14.10 3.84 0.97
C ALA A 24 -14.27 4.34 -0.48
N LYS A 25 -14.53 5.64 -0.63
CA LYS A 25 -14.64 6.30 -1.93
C LYS A 25 -13.37 7.08 -2.21
N ASP A 26 -12.96 7.06 -3.47
CA ASP A 26 -11.98 8.02 -3.97
C ASP A 26 -12.70 9.33 -4.29
N ILE A 27 -12.25 10.42 -3.67
CA ILE A 27 -12.72 11.78 -3.90
C ILE A 27 -11.57 12.59 -4.49
N TYR A 28 -11.83 13.38 -5.54
CA TYR A 28 -10.80 14.10 -6.29
C TYR A 28 -11.03 15.60 -6.22
N LEU A 29 -10.00 16.35 -5.82
CA LEU A 29 -9.94 17.80 -5.81
C LEU A 29 -8.83 18.27 -6.75
N ASP A 30 -9.10 19.29 -7.57
CA ASP A 30 -8.09 19.98 -8.36
C ASP A 30 -8.39 21.48 -8.39
N ALA A 31 -7.46 22.29 -7.86
CA ALA A 31 -7.65 23.73 -7.73
C ALA A 31 -7.84 24.46 -9.08
N THR A 32 -7.36 23.88 -10.19
CA THR A 32 -7.35 24.53 -11.51
C THR A 32 -8.47 24.01 -12.41
N LEU A 33 -8.68 22.69 -12.42
CA LEU A 33 -9.61 22.00 -13.31
C LEU A 33 -10.95 21.65 -12.63
N GLY A 34 -11.03 21.82 -11.32
CA GLY A 34 -12.19 21.43 -10.53
C GLY A 34 -13.41 22.33 -10.69
N ASN A 35 -14.55 21.78 -10.30
CA ASN A 35 -15.81 22.51 -10.16
C ASN A 35 -16.61 21.87 -9.02
N ASP A 36 -16.98 22.64 -8.00
CA ASP A 36 -17.69 22.15 -6.81
C ASP A 36 -19.13 21.70 -7.08
N SER A 37 -19.64 21.90 -8.30
CA SER A 37 -20.89 21.27 -8.76
C SER A 37 -20.71 19.83 -9.25
N ASN A 38 -19.47 19.32 -9.34
CA ASN A 38 -19.18 17.95 -9.75
C ASN A 38 -19.52 16.95 -8.64
N ALA A 39 -19.61 15.67 -9.01
CA ALA A 39 -19.74 14.57 -8.05
C ALA A 39 -18.41 14.19 -7.39
N CYS A 40 -17.29 14.69 -7.91
CA CYS A 40 -15.93 14.59 -7.34
C CYS A 40 -15.40 13.17 -7.15
N THR A 41 -15.98 12.19 -7.85
CA THR A 41 -15.62 10.75 -7.80
C THR A 41 -14.77 10.29 -9.00
N SER A 42 -14.19 11.23 -9.76
CA SER A 42 -13.33 10.94 -10.91
C SER A 42 -12.35 12.07 -11.18
N VAL A 43 -11.13 11.73 -11.60
CA VAL A 43 -10.09 12.66 -12.08
C VAL A 43 -10.55 13.58 -13.22
N THR A 44 -11.58 13.18 -13.97
CA THR A 44 -12.12 14.00 -15.08
C THR A 44 -13.20 14.99 -14.65
N ALA A 45 -13.67 14.90 -13.41
CA ALA A 45 -14.68 15.78 -12.83
C ALA A 45 -14.40 16.00 -11.33
N PRO A 46 -13.24 16.57 -10.97
CA PRO A 46 -12.89 16.83 -9.58
C PRO A 46 -13.64 18.05 -9.01
N CYS A 47 -13.70 18.16 -7.69
CA CYS A 47 -14.12 19.39 -7.01
C CYS A 47 -13.01 20.45 -7.12
N ALA A 48 -13.37 21.73 -7.01
CA ALA A 48 -12.42 22.84 -7.03
C ALA A 48 -11.85 23.14 -5.62
N SER A 49 -12.59 22.84 -4.56
CA SER A 49 -12.25 23.24 -3.20
C SER A 49 -12.53 22.15 -2.16
N PHE A 50 -11.92 22.29 -0.98
CA PHE A 50 -12.26 21.47 0.19
C PHE A 50 -13.72 21.66 0.61
N SER A 51 -14.25 22.88 0.56
CA SER A 51 -15.69 23.12 0.83
C SER A 51 -16.62 22.36 -0.14
N GLY A 52 -16.20 22.15 -1.38
CA GLY A 52 -16.96 21.40 -2.37
C GLY A 52 -17.17 19.93 -2.00
N VAL A 53 -16.25 19.35 -1.22
CA VAL A 53 -16.31 17.93 -0.81
C VAL A 53 -16.82 17.72 0.61
N GLU A 54 -17.02 18.79 1.40
CA GLU A 54 -17.41 18.70 2.82
C GLU A 54 -18.68 17.89 3.05
N SER A 55 -19.66 18.00 2.13
CA SER A 55 -20.95 17.31 2.26
C SER A 55 -20.95 15.84 1.79
N ILE A 56 -19.86 15.37 1.18
CA ILE A 56 -19.78 14.04 0.56
C ILE A 56 -18.72 13.13 1.19
N VAL A 57 -17.75 13.70 1.92
CA VAL A 57 -16.71 12.96 2.62
C VAL A 57 -17.29 12.13 3.76
N GLU A 58 -16.89 10.87 3.85
CA GLU A 58 -17.25 9.94 4.92
C GLU A 58 -15.99 9.34 5.57
N PRO A 59 -16.07 8.84 6.82
CA PRO A 59 -14.97 8.13 7.45
C PRO A 59 -14.46 6.96 6.60
N GLY A 60 -13.16 6.96 6.31
CA GLY A 60 -12.50 5.93 5.51
C GLY A 60 -12.34 6.26 4.03
N ASP A 61 -12.84 7.40 3.57
CA ASP A 61 -12.64 7.85 2.18
C ASP A 61 -11.18 8.30 1.95
N ASP A 62 -10.79 8.31 0.68
CA ASP A 62 -9.48 8.81 0.22
C ASP A 62 -9.68 10.08 -0.61
N LEU A 63 -9.19 11.22 -0.12
CA LEU A 63 -9.19 12.50 -0.81
C LEU A 63 -7.87 12.67 -1.57
N TYR A 64 -7.94 12.61 -2.88
CA TYR A 64 -6.83 12.91 -3.78
C TYR A 64 -6.88 14.40 -4.14
N VAL A 65 -5.81 15.13 -3.86
CA VAL A 65 -5.70 16.59 -4.08
C VAL A 65 -4.63 16.92 -5.12
N SER A 66 -4.87 17.94 -5.94
CA SER A 66 -3.96 18.45 -6.96
C SER A 66 -4.08 19.98 -7.09
N GLY A 67 -2.97 20.64 -7.42
CA GLY A 67 -2.90 22.09 -7.65
C GLY A 67 -2.57 22.90 -6.41
N SER A 68 -2.72 24.23 -6.54
CA SER A 68 -2.36 25.20 -5.50
C SER A 68 -3.60 25.85 -4.89
N PHE A 69 -3.69 25.86 -3.57
CA PHE A 69 -4.79 26.41 -2.79
C PHE A 69 -4.30 27.58 -1.94
N SER A 70 -5.17 28.56 -1.74
CA SER A 70 -4.97 29.57 -0.69
C SER A 70 -5.19 28.93 0.69
N GLY A 71 -4.51 29.48 1.70
CA GLY A 71 -4.65 29.10 3.09
C GLY A 71 -6.04 29.44 3.67
N GLY A 72 -6.14 29.37 4.99
CA GLY A 72 -7.39 29.52 5.73
C GLY A 72 -8.29 28.28 5.63
N ILE A 73 -7.73 27.12 5.27
CA ILE A 73 -8.49 25.89 5.08
C ILE A 73 -8.76 25.26 6.44
N ILE A 74 -10.04 25.07 6.78
CA ILE A 74 -10.47 24.44 8.04
C ILE A 74 -11.23 23.16 7.71
N LEU A 75 -10.61 22.02 8.03
CA LEU A 75 -11.22 20.70 7.97
C LEU A 75 -11.91 20.42 9.30
N ASN A 76 -13.19 20.78 9.35
CA ASN A 76 -14.01 20.65 10.54
C ASN A 76 -14.44 19.19 10.80
N ASN A 77 -15.35 18.97 11.75
CA ASN A 77 -15.87 17.64 12.08
C ASN A 77 -16.55 16.86 10.93
N SER A 78 -16.84 17.49 9.79
CA SER A 78 -17.26 16.77 8.58
C SER A 78 -16.10 15.94 8.01
N PHE A 79 -14.86 16.42 8.13
CA PHE A 79 -13.63 15.75 7.72
C PHE A 79 -13.05 14.95 8.88
N ARG A 80 -13.66 13.80 9.20
CA ARG A 80 -13.15 12.92 10.26
C ARG A 80 -13.23 11.46 9.87
N GLY A 81 -12.27 10.69 10.35
CA GLY A 81 -12.27 9.23 10.30
C GLY A 81 -12.84 8.60 11.55
N THR A 82 -12.50 7.33 11.71
CA THR A 82 -12.65 6.55 12.95
C THR A 82 -11.42 5.64 13.10
N SER A 83 -11.22 5.04 14.27
CA SER A 83 -10.14 4.07 14.49
C SER A 83 -10.12 2.88 13.52
N ALA A 84 -11.25 2.56 12.88
CA ALA A 84 -11.34 1.50 11.88
C ALA A 84 -11.29 2.01 10.43
N LYS A 85 -11.43 3.32 10.22
CA LYS A 85 -11.63 3.97 8.93
C LYS A 85 -11.07 5.40 8.97
N THR A 86 -9.76 5.53 8.91
CA THR A 86 -9.06 6.83 8.83
C THR A 86 -9.43 7.52 7.53
N LEU A 87 -9.73 8.82 7.58
CA LEU A 87 -9.87 9.65 6.38
C LEU A 87 -8.47 10.01 5.86
N THR A 88 -8.17 9.71 4.60
CA THR A 88 -6.86 10.04 4.02
C THR A 88 -6.97 11.23 3.07
N ILE A 89 -5.96 12.09 3.07
CA ILE A 89 -5.83 13.26 2.21
C ILE A 89 -4.40 13.23 1.64
N GLN A 90 -4.28 13.10 0.32
CA GLN A 90 -3.00 12.78 -0.32
C GLN A 90 -2.92 13.33 -1.76
N PRO A 91 -1.74 13.39 -2.38
CA PRO A 91 -1.57 13.88 -3.73
C PRO A 91 -2.23 12.96 -4.76
N TRP A 92 -2.59 13.53 -5.91
CA TRP A 92 -2.89 12.71 -7.08
C TRP A 92 -1.67 11.93 -7.51
N THR A 93 -1.81 10.62 -7.69
CA THR A 93 -0.71 9.77 -8.14
C THR A 93 -0.11 10.29 -9.45
N GLY A 94 1.17 10.67 -9.40
CA GLY A 94 1.92 11.15 -10.56
C GLY A 94 1.72 12.62 -10.93
N GLN A 95 1.09 13.42 -10.06
CA GLN A 95 1.10 14.88 -10.14
C GLN A 95 2.18 15.46 -9.21
N THR A 96 2.43 16.76 -9.36
CA THR A 96 3.20 17.52 -8.37
C THR A 96 2.42 17.61 -7.05
N ASP A 97 3.15 17.71 -5.96
CA ASP A 97 2.59 17.84 -4.62
C ASP A 97 1.62 19.04 -4.55
N PRO A 98 0.46 18.88 -3.89
CA PRO A 98 -0.44 19.99 -3.64
C PRO A 98 0.25 21.07 -2.83
N VAL A 99 0.02 22.32 -3.21
CA VAL A 99 0.59 23.48 -2.52
C VAL A 99 -0.52 24.20 -1.76
N ILE A 100 -0.33 24.46 -0.48
CA ILE A 100 -1.19 25.36 0.31
C ILE A 100 -0.36 26.59 0.66
N THR A 101 -0.76 27.74 0.13
CA THR A 101 -0.09 29.01 0.40
C THR A 101 -0.90 29.85 1.37
N ALA A 102 -0.38 30.05 2.58
CA ALA A 102 -0.98 30.91 3.59
C ALA A 102 -0.30 32.28 3.59
N SER A 103 -1.07 33.32 3.35
CA SER A 103 -0.65 34.72 3.42
C SER A 103 -0.82 35.29 4.82
N ASP A 104 -0.39 36.54 5.06
CA ASP A 104 -0.57 37.21 6.36
C ASP A 104 -2.04 37.41 6.77
N ASP A 105 -2.95 37.44 5.79
CA ASP A 105 -4.39 37.49 6.05
C ASP A 105 -4.96 36.12 6.50
N ASP A 106 -4.20 35.04 6.27
CA ASP A 106 -4.55 33.69 6.66
C ASP A 106 -3.94 33.38 8.05
N ILE A 107 -4.77 33.04 9.04
CA ILE A 107 -4.28 32.65 10.37
C ILE A 107 -3.51 31.30 10.31
N VAL A 108 -3.82 30.46 9.32
CA VAL A 108 -3.27 29.11 9.14
C VAL A 108 -3.38 28.66 7.69
N GLY A 109 -2.47 27.83 7.19
CA GLY A 109 -2.62 27.11 5.91
C GLY A 109 -3.74 26.08 5.98
N LEU A 110 -3.53 25.03 6.79
CA LEU A 110 -4.50 23.96 7.03
C LEU A 110 -4.73 23.74 8.53
N SER A 111 -5.99 23.79 8.96
CA SER A 111 -6.40 23.45 10.33
C SER A 111 -7.32 22.23 10.32
N ILE A 112 -7.04 21.24 11.17
CA ILE A 112 -7.84 20.02 11.31
C ILE A 112 -8.46 19.96 12.70
N THR A 113 -9.79 19.88 12.76
CA THR A 113 -10.53 19.69 14.02
C THR A 113 -11.31 18.38 14.07
N GLY A 114 -11.32 17.59 12.99
CA GLY A 114 -11.85 16.23 12.97
C GLY A 114 -10.80 15.15 13.30
N ASP A 115 -11.21 14.12 14.05
CA ASP A 115 -10.31 13.04 14.47
C ASP A 115 -10.00 12.03 13.35
N TYR A 116 -8.92 11.25 13.51
CA TYR A 116 -8.54 10.15 12.61
C TYR A 116 -8.41 10.60 11.14
N VAL A 117 -7.64 11.67 10.93
CA VAL A 117 -7.34 12.22 9.61
C VAL A 117 -5.86 12.08 9.33
N SER A 118 -5.50 11.58 8.15
CA SER A 118 -4.11 11.50 7.68
C SER A 118 -3.93 12.40 6.48
N VAL A 119 -2.96 13.32 6.56
CA VAL A 119 -2.53 14.20 5.48
C VAL A 119 -1.10 13.84 5.09
N SER A 120 -0.86 13.64 3.81
CA SER A 120 0.47 13.25 3.30
C SER A 120 0.87 14.01 2.05
N GLY A 121 2.16 14.30 1.87
CA GLY A 121 2.72 14.76 0.59
C GLY A 121 2.29 16.18 0.18
N PHE A 122 2.08 17.09 1.13
CA PHE A 122 1.74 18.49 0.83
C PHE A 122 2.97 19.38 0.92
N THR A 123 3.00 20.43 0.12
CA THR A 123 3.88 21.58 0.32
C THR A 123 3.08 22.72 0.93
N PHE A 124 3.53 23.25 2.06
CA PHE A 124 2.98 24.44 2.68
C PHE A 124 3.96 25.59 2.52
N ASN A 125 3.47 26.69 1.95
CA ASN A 125 4.22 27.94 1.82
C ASN A 125 3.53 28.98 2.69
N THR A 126 4.11 29.32 3.82
CA THR A 126 3.56 30.35 4.70
C THR A 126 4.25 31.69 4.48
N THR A 127 3.61 32.78 4.89
CA THR A 127 4.28 34.08 5.07
C THR A 127 4.12 34.56 6.51
N ASN A 128 5.19 35.18 7.04
CA ASN A 128 5.29 35.92 8.30
C ASN A 128 4.71 35.25 9.57
N THR A 129 3.38 35.25 9.74
CA THR A 129 2.71 34.88 11.02
C THR A 129 1.85 33.63 10.96
N ALA A 130 1.51 33.13 9.77
CA ALA A 130 0.57 32.02 9.63
C ALA A 130 1.23 30.67 9.98
N SER A 131 0.57 29.84 10.78
CA SER A 131 0.98 28.43 10.92
C SER A 131 0.69 27.68 9.60
N ALA A 132 1.57 26.79 9.17
CA ALA A 132 1.29 25.95 8.00
C ALA A 132 0.21 24.92 8.31
N PHE A 133 0.35 24.26 9.46
CA PHE A 133 -0.52 23.18 9.89
C PHE A 133 -0.89 23.33 11.36
N THR A 134 -2.19 23.22 11.66
CA THR A 134 -2.67 23.15 13.04
C THR A 134 -3.66 22.03 13.26
N THR A 135 -3.69 21.50 14.49
CA THR A 135 -4.78 20.62 14.90
C THR A 135 -5.06 20.71 16.39
N THR A 136 -6.33 20.47 16.74
CA THR A 136 -6.81 20.28 18.12
C THR A 136 -7.48 18.92 18.29
N ALA A 137 -7.40 18.05 17.27
CA ALA A 137 -8.12 16.78 17.21
C ALA A 137 -7.25 15.61 17.67
N ASP A 138 -7.88 14.44 17.80
CA ASP A 138 -7.19 13.19 18.13
C ASP A 138 -6.80 12.41 16.87
N GLN A 139 -5.68 11.69 16.95
CA GLN A 139 -5.28 10.71 15.92
C GLN A 139 -5.10 11.34 14.52
N VAL A 140 -4.60 12.56 14.47
CA VAL A 140 -4.25 13.27 13.23
C VAL A 140 -2.81 12.96 12.85
N THR A 141 -2.59 12.60 11.59
CA THR A 141 -1.25 12.37 11.04
C THR A 141 -0.94 13.43 9.99
N LEU A 142 0.21 14.10 10.12
CA LEU A 142 0.84 14.86 9.04
C LEU A 142 2.14 14.15 8.66
N GLN A 143 2.25 13.73 7.40
CA GLN A 143 3.43 12.99 6.95
C GLN A 143 3.98 13.45 5.60
N ASP A 144 5.26 13.19 5.39
CA ASP A 144 5.97 13.37 4.12
C ASP A 144 5.71 14.74 3.47
N SER A 145 5.52 15.78 4.30
CA SER A 145 5.14 17.11 3.86
C SER A 145 6.30 18.10 4.03
N THR A 146 6.34 19.11 3.17
CA THR A 146 7.36 20.16 3.18
C THR A 146 6.73 21.47 3.63
N ILE A 147 7.35 22.17 4.57
CA ILE A 147 6.89 23.46 5.07
C ILE A 147 8.00 24.49 4.90
N THR A 148 7.71 25.58 4.18
CA THR A 148 8.64 26.69 3.91
C THR A 148 7.98 28.05 4.17
N GLY A 149 8.78 29.09 4.39
CA GLY A 149 8.28 30.46 4.61
C GLY A 149 7.85 30.75 6.06
N SER A 150 8.53 30.08 7.00
CA SER A 150 8.67 30.36 8.45
C SER A 150 7.67 31.31 9.11
N GLY A 151 6.37 30.97 9.04
CA GLY A 151 5.40 31.52 10.01
C GLY A 151 5.92 31.33 11.44
N MET A 152 5.54 32.22 12.38
CA MET A 152 6.04 32.16 13.78
C MET A 152 6.06 30.74 14.38
N ILE A 153 5.02 29.94 14.12
CA ILE A 153 4.95 28.53 14.53
C ILE A 153 4.44 27.69 13.35
N PRO A 154 5.31 27.07 12.52
CA PRO A 154 4.90 26.35 11.34
C PRO A 154 3.94 25.19 11.63
N ILE A 155 4.21 24.39 12.67
CA ILE A 155 3.31 23.33 13.14
C ILE A 155 2.87 23.60 14.57
N SER A 156 1.56 23.65 14.80
CA SER A 156 0.97 23.77 16.14
C SER A 156 -0.06 22.68 16.40
N VAL A 157 0.22 21.81 17.37
CA VAL A 157 -0.70 20.78 17.86
C VAL A 157 -1.12 21.18 19.27
N ALA A 158 -2.37 21.60 19.42
CA ALA A 158 -2.89 22.13 20.67
C ALA A 158 -3.82 21.11 21.35
N GLY A 159 -3.20 20.17 22.05
CA GLY A 159 -3.86 19.09 22.78
C GLY A 159 -4.13 17.88 21.91
N GLY A 160 -5.18 17.14 22.28
CA GLY A 160 -5.53 15.87 21.65
C GLY A 160 -4.64 14.71 22.12
N THR A 161 -4.85 13.55 21.52
CA THR A 161 -4.16 12.30 21.85
C THR A 161 -3.79 11.53 20.58
N GLY A 162 -2.57 11.00 20.52
CA GLY A 162 -2.19 10.07 19.44
C GLY A 162 -1.89 10.70 18.08
N ASN A 163 -1.69 12.02 18.02
CA ASN A 163 -1.25 12.70 16.80
C ASN A 163 0.17 12.29 16.38
N SER A 164 0.43 12.26 15.08
CA SER A 164 1.69 11.82 14.49
C SER A 164 2.23 12.82 13.46
N LEU A 165 3.48 13.24 13.62
CA LEU A 165 4.22 14.06 12.67
C LEU A 165 5.38 13.21 12.15
N ILE A 166 5.33 12.78 10.89
CA ILE A 166 6.25 11.76 10.35
C ILE A 166 6.91 12.19 9.04
N GLY A 167 8.24 12.18 8.95
CA GLY A 167 8.91 12.36 7.65
C GLY A 167 8.78 13.77 7.06
N ASN A 168 8.42 14.77 7.86
CA ASN A 168 8.21 16.12 7.37
C ASN A 168 9.53 16.90 7.31
N THR A 169 9.68 17.79 6.32
CA THR A 169 10.76 18.77 6.24
C THR A 169 10.20 20.14 6.62
N ILE A 170 10.73 20.73 7.68
CA ILE A 170 10.15 21.91 8.34
C ILE A 170 11.23 22.99 8.48
N GLU A 171 11.06 24.07 7.73
CA GLU A 171 11.74 25.33 7.99
C GLU A 171 11.09 26.01 9.20
N ALA A 172 11.83 26.14 10.30
CA ALA A 172 11.34 26.74 11.52
C ALA A 172 11.19 28.26 11.38
N GLY A 173 10.13 28.79 12.01
CA GLY A 173 10.07 30.20 12.41
C GLY A 173 10.59 30.35 13.83
N LEU A 174 9.86 31.08 14.67
CA LEU A 174 10.20 31.22 16.09
C LEU A 174 10.20 29.85 16.80
N VAL A 175 9.20 29.01 16.55
CA VAL A 175 9.12 27.63 17.05
C VAL A 175 8.75 26.69 15.92
N GLY A 176 9.60 25.73 15.54
CA GLY A 176 9.35 24.81 14.42
C GLY A 176 8.11 23.95 14.63
N ILE A 177 8.09 23.17 15.72
CA ILE A 177 6.95 22.36 16.16
C ILE A 177 6.62 22.77 17.59
N ASN A 178 5.40 23.25 17.82
CA ASN A 178 4.84 23.43 19.16
C ASN A 178 3.74 22.40 19.39
N ILE A 179 3.89 21.57 20.43
CA ILE A 179 2.97 20.46 20.67
C ILE A 179 2.64 20.30 22.16
N THR A 180 1.35 20.11 22.43
CA THR A 180 0.79 19.80 23.76
C THR A 180 -0.15 18.60 23.66
N GLY A 181 -0.44 17.93 24.78
CA GLY A 181 -1.37 16.79 24.80
C GLY A 181 -0.71 15.50 25.28
N SER A 182 -1.17 14.35 24.77
CA SER A 182 -0.63 13.05 25.20
C SER A 182 -0.41 12.08 24.04
N GLN A 183 0.55 11.17 24.21
CA GLN A 183 0.79 10.02 23.31
C GLN A 183 1.05 10.44 21.86
N HIS A 184 1.69 11.58 21.64
CA HIS A 184 2.05 12.05 20.30
C HIS A 184 3.35 11.41 19.81
N THR A 185 3.45 11.22 18.50
CA THR A 185 4.65 10.71 17.83
C THR A 185 5.24 11.78 16.92
N ILE A 186 6.52 12.10 17.08
CA ILE A 186 7.28 12.99 16.21
C ILE A 186 8.46 12.17 15.70
N ASN A 187 8.36 11.66 14.47
CA ASN A 187 9.30 10.68 13.95
C ASN A 187 9.86 11.07 12.58
N ARG A 188 11.17 10.88 12.34
CA ARG A 188 11.79 11.11 11.01
C ARG A 188 11.62 12.51 10.43
N ASN A 189 11.36 13.52 11.26
CA ASN A 189 11.23 14.88 10.74
C ASN A 189 12.61 15.53 10.63
N THR A 190 12.77 16.36 9.62
CA THR A 190 13.87 17.32 9.53
C THR A 190 13.35 18.69 9.94
N VAL A 191 13.93 19.27 10.99
CA VAL A 191 13.57 20.62 11.46
C VAL A 191 14.83 21.47 11.42
N TYR A 192 14.80 22.57 10.68
CA TYR A 192 15.97 23.42 10.52
C TYR A 192 15.64 24.89 10.63
N CYS A 193 16.60 25.68 11.07
CA CYS A 193 16.56 27.14 10.89
C CYS A 193 17.31 27.51 9.60
N ALA A 194 16.68 28.30 8.74
CA ALA A 194 17.32 28.75 7.51
C ALA A 194 18.38 29.83 7.80
N ASP A 195 19.40 29.91 6.95
CA ASP A 195 20.50 30.87 7.11
C ASP A 195 19.98 32.32 7.16
N GLY A 196 20.30 33.03 8.25
CA GLY A 196 19.88 34.42 8.47
C GLY A 196 18.48 34.58 9.06
N GLU A 197 17.75 33.48 9.30
CA GLU A 197 16.51 33.49 10.06
C GLU A 197 16.76 33.40 11.56
N GLN A 198 15.83 33.93 12.36
CA GLN A 198 15.92 33.92 13.82
C GLN A 198 14.94 32.89 14.39
N CYS A 199 15.44 31.68 14.67
CA CYS A 199 14.64 30.59 15.21
C CYS A 199 14.99 30.34 16.67
N ASN A 200 13.97 30.16 17.51
CA ASN A 200 14.19 29.96 18.94
C ASN A 200 14.12 28.48 19.34
N ILE A 201 13.09 27.75 18.93
CA ILE A 201 12.92 26.36 19.36
C ILE A 201 12.62 25.48 18.15
N ALA A 202 13.33 24.36 17.99
CA ALA A 202 12.99 23.41 16.93
C ALA A 202 11.73 22.62 17.30
N ILE A 203 11.73 21.97 18.46
CA ILE A 203 10.61 21.19 18.97
C ILE A 203 10.34 21.57 20.43
N SER A 204 9.15 22.10 20.68
CA SER A 204 8.65 22.45 22.01
C SER A 204 7.64 21.41 22.49
N LEU A 205 7.96 20.75 23.60
CA LEU A 205 7.09 19.83 24.32
C LEU A 205 6.56 20.53 25.56
N THR A 206 5.26 20.85 25.53
CA THR A 206 4.60 21.64 26.57
C THR A 206 3.40 20.86 27.11
N ALA A 207 3.34 20.59 28.42
CA ALA A 207 2.36 19.67 29.00
C ALA A 207 2.23 18.35 28.20
N ALA A 208 3.37 17.81 27.79
CA ALA A 208 3.49 16.62 26.96
C ALA A 208 3.58 15.36 27.82
N ASP A 209 2.62 14.45 27.68
CA ASP A 209 2.60 13.18 28.41
C ASP A 209 2.79 12.00 27.45
N SER A 210 3.81 11.18 27.72
CA SER A 210 4.04 9.90 27.02
C SER A 210 4.30 10.05 25.51
N PHE A 211 5.02 11.09 25.08
CA PHE A 211 5.37 11.27 23.66
C PHE A 211 6.51 10.35 23.23
N ILE A 212 6.58 10.07 21.93
CA ILE A 212 7.73 9.46 21.27
C ILE A 212 8.29 10.46 20.26
N VAL A 213 9.46 11.02 20.56
CA VAL A 213 10.21 11.92 19.69
C VAL A 213 11.46 11.19 19.21
N ALA A 214 11.42 10.64 18.00
CA ALA A 214 12.45 9.73 17.53
C ALA A 214 12.93 9.97 16.10
N ASN A 215 14.16 9.55 15.81
CA ASN A 215 14.73 9.63 14.46
C ASN A 215 14.64 11.02 13.83
N ASN A 216 14.56 12.12 14.59
CA ASN A 216 14.50 13.45 13.99
C ASN A 216 15.91 13.99 13.74
N VAL A 217 16.02 14.78 12.68
CA VAL A 217 17.24 15.50 12.31
C VAL A 217 17.00 16.98 12.54
N ILE A 218 17.76 17.60 13.45
CA ILE A 218 17.56 19.00 13.84
C ILE A 218 18.85 19.78 13.69
N PHE A 219 18.83 20.91 12.98
CA PHE A 219 20.06 21.67 12.77
C PHE A 219 19.90 23.19 12.61
N ASN A 220 21.01 23.88 12.87
CA ASN A 220 21.23 25.32 12.67
C ASN A 220 20.39 26.25 13.55
N PHE A 221 19.97 25.82 14.75
CA PHE A 221 19.37 26.74 15.72
C PHE A 221 20.48 27.51 16.45
N VAL A 222 21.03 28.53 15.79
CA VAL A 222 22.16 29.34 16.29
C VAL A 222 21.84 30.82 16.46
N ASP A 223 20.89 31.34 15.68
CA ASP A 223 20.51 32.75 15.68
C ASP A 223 19.16 32.95 16.39
N SER A 224 19.10 33.85 17.38
CA SER A 224 17.87 34.14 18.12
C SER A 224 17.35 35.55 17.91
N ILE A 225 16.07 35.75 18.22
CA ILE A 225 15.43 37.07 18.24
C ILE A 225 15.99 38.00 19.32
N SER A 226 16.78 37.49 20.27
CA SER A 226 17.34 38.24 21.38
C SER A 226 18.55 37.51 21.97
N GLU A 227 19.65 38.25 22.21
CA GLU A 227 20.86 37.74 22.89
C GLU A 227 20.59 37.13 24.28
N ALA A 228 19.41 37.36 24.87
CA ALA A 228 19.00 36.80 26.15
C ALA A 228 18.33 35.41 26.04
N ILE A 229 18.06 34.93 24.83
CA ILE A 229 17.40 33.66 24.57
C ILE A 229 18.32 32.78 23.74
N ASN A 230 18.69 31.63 24.29
CA ASN A 230 19.42 30.61 23.55
C ASN A 230 18.44 29.84 22.67
N PRO A 231 18.73 29.67 21.38
CA PRO A 231 18.01 28.71 20.55
C PRO A 231 18.19 27.27 21.04
N ILE A 232 17.13 26.46 20.91
CA ILE A 232 17.03 25.13 21.52
C ILE A 232 16.52 24.12 20.49
N ALA A 233 17.16 22.95 20.36
CA ALA A 233 16.61 21.86 19.56
C ALA A 233 15.38 21.23 20.24
N PHE A 234 15.51 20.76 21.49
CA PHE A 234 14.40 20.22 22.27
C PHE A 234 14.13 21.05 23.53
N SER A 235 12.98 21.72 23.58
CA SER A 235 12.50 22.41 24.79
C SER A 235 11.44 21.56 25.46
N ILE A 236 11.67 21.15 26.71
CA ILE A 236 10.79 20.27 27.47
C ILE A 236 10.40 20.98 28.77
N ASP A 237 9.12 21.29 28.91
CA ASP A 237 8.63 22.02 30.09
C ASP A 237 8.49 21.13 31.33
N SER A 238 8.29 21.78 32.49
CA SER A 238 8.16 21.14 33.79
C SER A 238 6.85 20.42 34.04
N THR A 239 5.93 20.46 33.07
CA THR A 239 4.64 19.78 33.15
C THR A 239 4.60 18.54 32.26
N SER A 240 5.68 18.29 31.52
CA SER A 240 5.82 17.18 30.59
C SER A 240 6.37 15.94 31.31
N THR A 241 5.73 14.79 31.08
CA THR A 241 6.04 13.55 31.79
C THR A 241 6.17 12.34 30.85
N ASP A 242 7.00 11.37 31.24
CA ASP A 242 7.10 10.04 30.61
C ASP A 242 7.39 10.06 29.10
N ASN A 243 8.03 11.13 28.61
CA ASN A 243 8.37 11.28 27.21
C ASN A 243 9.62 10.47 26.83
N VAL A 244 9.68 10.01 25.59
CA VAL A 244 10.85 9.35 25.01
C VAL A 244 11.44 10.27 23.95
N ILE A 245 12.71 10.64 24.13
CA ILE A 245 13.50 11.34 23.11
C ILE A 245 14.66 10.42 22.74
N ALA A 246 14.52 9.70 21.63
CA ALA A 246 15.48 8.66 21.29
C ALA A 246 15.87 8.62 19.82
N HIS A 247 17.11 8.23 19.53
CA HIS A 247 17.59 8.12 18.15
C HIS A 247 17.49 9.43 17.36
N ASN A 248 17.60 10.60 17.99
CA ASN A 248 17.63 11.87 17.26
C ASN A 248 19.08 12.28 16.97
N THR A 249 19.30 12.99 15.87
CA THR A 249 20.59 13.63 15.58
C THR A 249 20.38 15.14 15.55
N THR A 250 21.07 15.87 16.41
CA THR A 250 21.09 17.33 16.39
C THR A 250 22.47 17.85 16.04
N TYR A 251 22.56 18.88 15.21
CA TYR A 251 23.82 19.48 14.81
C TYR A 251 23.75 21.01 14.83
N ASN A 252 24.77 21.66 15.38
CA ASN A 252 24.92 23.11 15.35
C ASN A 252 23.70 23.85 15.94
N ASN A 253 23.46 23.66 17.24
CA ASN A 253 22.38 24.31 17.98
C ASN A 253 22.94 24.91 19.27
N VAL A 254 22.52 26.10 19.70
CA VAL A 254 23.06 26.70 20.94
C VAL A 254 22.80 25.80 22.16
N VAL A 255 21.60 25.24 22.26
CA VAL A 255 21.24 24.22 23.25
C VAL A 255 20.60 23.02 22.55
N ALA A 256 21.08 21.80 22.82
CA ALA A 256 20.43 20.61 22.27
C ALA A 256 19.15 20.25 23.04
N VAL A 257 19.20 20.24 24.37
CA VAL A 257 18.09 19.90 25.25
C VAL A 257 17.98 20.92 26.38
N SER A 258 16.88 21.65 26.41
CA SER A 258 16.47 22.42 27.58
C SER A 258 15.38 21.67 28.31
N THR A 259 15.58 21.39 29.60
CA THR A 259 14.61 20.68 30.42
C THR A 259 14.58 21.23 31.83
N ASN A 260 13.39 21.42 32.37
CA ASN A 260 13.17 21.85 33.75
C ASN A 260 12.19 20.88 34.40
N ASN A 261 12.65 19.87 35.15
CA ASN A 261 11.76 18.98 35.92
C ASN A 261 10.74 18.18 35.06
N ALA A 262 11.21 17.57 33.97
CA ALA A 262 10.38 16.75 33.08
C ALA A 262 10.34 15.26 33.50
N ALA A 263 9.65 14.96 34.60
CA ALA A 263 9.55 13.65 35.23
C ALA A 263 9.39 12.46 34.27
N GLY A 264 10.24 11.44 34.41
CA GLY A 264 10.12 10.20 33.64
C GLY A 264 10.60 10.30 32.20
N THR A 265 11.09 11.47 31.76
CA THR A 265 11.62 11.62 30.39
C THR A 265 12.86 10.75 30.20
N ILE A 266 12.87 9.98 29.12
CA ILE A 266 13.97 9.10 28.73
C ILE A 266 14.72 9.73 27.55
N LEU A 267 16.03 9.89 27.69
CA LEU A 267 16.92 10.34 26.61
C LEU A 267 17.93 9.25 26.28
N ARG A 268 17.77 8.59 25.13
CA ARG A 268 18.65 7.48 24.74
C ARG A 268 18.97 7.44 23.27
N ASN A 269 20.13 6.89 22.93
CA ASN A 269 20.57 6.67 21.57
C ASN A 269 20.60 7.94 20.71
N ASN A 270 20.75 9.13 21.29
CA ASN A 270 20.80 10.37 20.51
C ASN A 270 22.25 10.74 20.20
N ILE A 271 22.46 11.48 19.10
CA ILE A 271 23.70 12.21 18.84
C ILE A 271 23.42 13.70 19.00
N PHE A 272 24.15 14.35 19.89
CA PHE A 272 24.15 15.79 20.08
C PHE A 272 25.51 16.35 19.67
N ALA A 273 25.60 16.85 18.44
CA ALA A 273 26.82 17.42 17.87
C ALA A 273 26.83 18.94 18.04
N MET A 274 27.74 19.39 18.90
CA MET A 274 27.86 20.77 19.35
C MET A 274 29.08 21.45 18.72
N GLU A 275 28.86 22.61 18.11
CA GLU A 275 29.89 23.51 17.59
C GLU A 275 30.34 24.50 18.68
N ASP A 276 31.07 25.57 18.32
CA ASP A 276 31.64 26.50 19.32
C ASP A 276 30.58 27.29 20.09
N ASN A 277 30.80 27.40 21.41
CA ASN A 277 29.92 28.11 22.36
C ASN A 277 28.49 27.54 22.45
N GLN A 278 28.37 26.21 22.40
CA GLN A 278 27.08 25.49 22.46
C GLN A 278 27.04 24.47 23.62
N TYR A 279 25.83 24.10 24.05
CA TYR A 279 25.59 23.26 25.22
C TYR A 279 24.67 22.09 24.90
N VAL A 280 24.99 20.89 25.39
CA VAL A 280 24.04 19.76 25.26
C VAL A 280 22.81 20.02 26.13
N TYR A 281 22.99 20.31 27.41
CA TYR A 281 21.92 20.51 28.38
C TYR A 281 21.89 21.95 28.93
N SER A 282 20.68 22.50 29.03
CA SER A 282 20.37 23.72 29.80
C SER A 282 19.27 23.41 30.82
N TYR A 283 19.45 23.85 32.07
CA TYR A 283 18.47 23.63 33.15
C TYR A 283 18.60 24.66 34.29
N THR A 284 17.50 24.92 34.99
CA THR A 284 17.42 25.96 36.03
C THR A 284 18.19 25.64 37.31
N SER A 285 18.18 24.38 37.76
CA SER A 285 18.98 23.94 38.92
C SER A 285 19.36 22.47 38.78
N SER A 286 20.49 22.07 39.36
CA SER A 286 20.92 20.67 39.32
C SER A 286 19.89 19.74 39.97
N GLY A 287 19.11 20.19 40.96
CA GLY A 287 18.05 19.38 41.56
C GLY A 287 16.95 18.98 40.58
N ASP A 288 16.61 19.86 39.63
CA ASP A 288 15.50 19.69 38.67
C ASP A 288 15.85 18.72 37.53
N PHE A 289 17.13 18.60 37.20
CA PHE A 289 17.61 17.63 36.21
C PHE A 289 17.82 16.24 36.85
N LEU A 290 18.32 16.20 38.09
CA LEU A 290 18.83 14.99 38.73
C LEU A 290 17.76 14.02 39.26
N SER A 291 16.55 14.49 39.53
CA SER A 291 15.50 13.65 40.13
C SER A 291 14.71 12.83 39.12
N GLU A 292 14.71 13.21 37.84
CA GLU A 292 13.52 12.98 37.01
C GLU A 292 13.77 12.59 35.55
N THR A 293 14.93 12.94 34.97
CA THR A 293 15.27 12.61 33.57
C THR A 293 16.29 11.49 33.50
N ASN A 294 16.01 10.43 32.72
CA ASN A 294 16.86 9.26 32.58
C ASN A 294 17.65 9.30 31.26
N ALA A 295 18.85 9.88 31.30
CA ALA A 295 19.78 9.95 30.17
C ALA A 295 20.83 8.83 30.22
N ASP A 296 20.95 8.07 29.14
CA ASP A 296 22.04 7.09 28.93
C ASP A 296 22.18 6.72 27.45
N TYR A 297 23.31 6.13 27.05
CA TYR A 297 23.59 5.75 25.65
C TYR A 297 23.42 6.91 24.66
N ASN A 298 23.95 8.09 24.94
CA ASN A 298 23.97 9.21 23.99
C ASN A 298 25.41 9.51 23.54
N ASP A 299 25.59 10.13 22.38
CA ASP A 299 26.87 10.72 21.99
C ASP A 299 26.83 12.24 22.14
N TYR A 300 27.74 12.77 22.95
CA TYR A 300 27.90 14.20 23.20
C TYR A 300 29.16 14.71 22.50
N TYR A 301 29.06 14.94 21.20
CA TYR A 301 30.19 15.43 20.42
C TYR A 301 30.38 16.93 20.63
N LEU A 302 31.51 17.29 21.25
CA LEU A 302 31.90 18.67 21.55
C LEU A 302 33.01 19.12 20.60
N ALA A 303 32.64 19.56 19.39
CA ALA A 303 33.59 19.96 18.35
C ALA A 303 34.25 21.33 18.63
N GLY A 304 33.49 22.23 19.25
CA GLY A 304 33.88 23.61 19.51
C GLY A 304 34.66 23.82 20.82
N ALA A 305 35.60 24.76 20.83
CA ALA A 305 36.51 25.00 21.95
C ALA A 305 35.81 25.44 23.25
N ASN A 306 34.64 26.07 23.15
CA ASN A 306 33.85 26.55 24.29
C ASN A 306 32.52 25.80 24.43
N SER A 307 32.41 24.62 23.83
CA SER A 307 31.22 23.76 23.98
C SER A 307 31.29 22.92 25.26
N ALA A 308 30.12 22.59 25.83
CA ALA A 308 30.03 21.90 27.11
C ALA A 308 28.82 20.96 27.18
N ILE A 309 28.85 20.00 28.11
CA ILE A 309 27.73 19.09 28.35
C ILE A 309 26.57 19.80 29.06
N GLY A 310 26.85 20.60 30.08
CA GLY A 310 25.79 21.20 30.91
C GLY A 310 26.00 22.68 31.21
N PHE A 311 24.91 23.44 31.16
CA PHE A 311 24.80 24.84 31.59
C PHE A 311 23.70 25.00 32.64
N VAL A 312 24.04 25.58 33.80
CA VAL A 312 23.08 25.82 34.91
C VAL A 312 22.73 27.30 35.02
N ASP A 313 21.49 27.66 34.66
CA ASP A 313 21.04 29.05 34.48
C ASP A 313 21.16 29.90 35.75
N THR A 314 20.94 29.32 36.94
CA THR A 314 20.91 30.09 38.20
C THR A 314 22.28 30.31 38.85
N GLY A 315 23.36 29.76 38.29
CA GLY A 315 24.68 29.74 38.95
C GLY A 315 25.90 29.80 38.05
N THR A 316 25.77 30.09 36.75
CA THR A 316 26.89 30.13 35.77
C THR A 316 27.80 28.90 35.81
N THR A 317 27.28 27.75 36.24
CA THR A 317 28.08 26.53 36.34
C THR A 317 28.07 25.83 34.99
N ILE A 318 29.26 25.58 34.46
CA ILE A 318 29.47 24.89 33.20
C ILE A 318 30.08 23.52 33.50
N ILE A 319 29.44 22.45 33.01
CA ILE A 319 29.94 21.08 33.08
C ILE A 319 30.57 20.76 31.73
N GLN A 320 31.90 20.82 31.67
CA GLN A 320 32.64 20.83 30.41
C GLN A 320 32.73 19.47 29.73
N SER A 321 32.77 18.38 30.50
CA SER A 321 33.03 17.04 29.96
C SER A 321 32.01 16.01 30.41
N LEU A 322 31.88 14.92 29.63
CA LEU A 322 31.07 13.77 30.01
C LEU A 322 31.54 13.13 31.33
N SER A 323 32.84 13.20 31.63
CA SER A 323 33.37 12.71 32.91
C SER A 323 32.86 13.54 34.10
N ASP A 324 32.85 14.87 33.94
CA ASP A 324 32.34 15.77 34.98
C ASP A 324 30.83 15.65 35.12
N TRP A 325 30.13 15.46 34.00
CA TRP A 325 28.69 15.19 33.97
C TRP A 325 28.36 13.95 34.78
N ARG A 326 28.97 12.80 34.48
CA ARG A 326 28.79 11.55 35.24
C ARG A 326 29.07 11.73 36.73
N SER A 327 30.12 12.47 37.07
CA SER A 327 30.50 12.72 38.46
C SER A 327 29.49 13.60 39.20
N THR A 328 28.86 14.53 38.48
CA THR A 328 27.87 15.46 39.02
C THR A 328 26.49 14.82 39.10
N THR A 329 26.12 14.02 38.09
CA THR A 329 24.75 13.57 37.90
C THR A 329 24.50 12.10 38.20
N GLY A 330 25.51 11.25 38.00
CA GLY A 330 25.36 9.79 38.05
C GLY A 330 24.66 9.18 36.83
N PHE A 331 24.25 9.99 35.83
CA PHE A 331 23.66 9.52 34.57
C PHE A 331 24.72 9.21 33.51
N ASP A 332 24.26 8.76 32.35
CA ASP A 332 25.09 8.62 31.14
C ASP A 332 26.28 7.67 31.30
N THR A 333 26.10 6.59 32.06
CA THR A 333 27.16 5.60 32.31
C THR A 333 27.68 4.96 31.02
N ASN A 334 26.82 4.74 30.04
CA ASN A 334 27.14 4.11 28.76
C ASN A 334 27.24 5.10 27.60
N SER A 335 26.98 6.39 27.82
CA SER A 335 27.14 7.44 26.81
C SER A 335 28.60 7.62 26.37
N ILE A 336 28.81 8.24 25.23
CA ILE A 336 30.12 8.56 24.67
C ILE A 336 30.22 10.05 24.35
N SER A 337 31.43 10.51 24.08
CA SER A 337 31.70 11.89 23.67
C SER A 337 32.83 11.83 22.66
N THR A 338 32.47 11.66 21.40
CA THR A 338 33.41 11.39 20.31
C THR A 338 32.86 11.94 18.99
N ASP A 339 33.68 11.96 17.95
CA ASP A 339 33.23 12.44 16.64
C ASP A 339 32.35 11.37 15.98
N PRO A 340 31.07 11.67 15.67
CA PRO A 340 30.18 10.71 15.03
C PRO A 340 30.54 10.44 13.57
N LEU A 341 31.51 11.16 12.98
CA LEU A 341 31.99 10.99 11.62
C LEU A 341 30.85 11.04 10.60
N PHE A 342 30.16 12.18 10.54
CA PHE A 342 29.09 12.43 9.58
C PHE A 342 29.60 12.49 8.13
N THR A 343 28.75 12.06 7.19
CA THR A 343 29.04 12.06 5.74
C THR A 343 29.31 13.48 5.21
N ALA A 344 28.48 14.47 5.56
CA ALA A 344 28.69 15.87 5.19
C ALA A 344 27.97 16.86 6.15
N ALA A 345 28.58 17.14 7.31
CA ALA A 345 28.00 18.06 8.30
C ALA A 345 28.04 19.56 7.92
N TYR A 346 28.96 19.98 7.06
CA TYR A 346 29.24 21.41 6.79
C TYR A 346 28.53 21.99 5.55
N SER A 347 27.45 21.38 5.08
CA SER A 347 26.62 21.91 3.97
C SER A 347 25.38 22.64 4.49
N ALA A 348 24.81 23.52 3.66
CA ALA A 348 23.55 24.23 3.99
C ALA A 348 22.39 23.26 4.31
N THR A 349 22.41 22.09 3.66
CA THR A 349 21.59 20.91 4.01
C THR A 349 22.54 19.80 4.44
N PRO A 350 22.82 19.61 5.75
CA PRO A 350 23.80 18.64 6.20
C PRO A 350 23.34 17.21 5.96
N ASP A 351 24.28 16.34 5.57
CA ASP A 351 24.11 14.90 5.57
C ASP A 351 24.73 14.33 6.85
N LEU A 352 23.85 14.07 7.82
CA LEU A 352 24.21 13.58 9.15
C LEU A 352 24.13 12.05 9.27
N SER A 353 24.16 11.33 8.14
CA SER A 353 24.40 9.89 8.13
C SER A 353 25.84 9.57 8.57
N LEU A 354 26.06 8.38 9.13
CA LEU A 354 27.36 7.96 9.66
C LEU A 354 28.29 7.44 8.55
N LEU A 355 29.60 7.63 8.72
CA LEU A 355 30.65 6.97 7.94
C LEU A 355 31.06 5.62 8.55
N ALA A 356 31.73 4.78 7.75
CA ALA A 356 32.04 3.38 8.07
C ALA A 356 32.80 3.13 9.38
N ASP A 357 33.59 4.09 9.82
CA ASP A 357 34.43 3.99 11.02
C ASP A 357 33.85 4.81 12.19
N SER A 358 32.58 5.21 12.09
CA SER A 358 31.92 5.99 13.13
C SER A 358 31.86 5.20 14.45
N PRO A 359 32.28 5.81 15.57
CA PRO A 359 32.14 5.21 16.89
C PRO A 359 30.67 5.19 17.37
N ALA A 360 29.76 5.84 16.66
CA ALA A 360 28.32 5.80 16.93
C ALA A 360 27.64 4.52 16.39
N ILE A 361 28.34 3.74 15.55
CA ILE A 361 27.84 2.47 15.00
C ILE A 361 27.82 1.40 16.09
N ASP A 362 26.73 0.65 16.20
CA ASP A 362 26.49 -0.42 17.17
C ASP A 362 26.71 0.03 18.65
N ALA A 363 26.64 1.32 18.93
CA ALA A 363 26.94 1.91 20.24
C ALA A 363 25.69 2.20 21.09
N GLY A 364 24.50 2.04 20.51
CA GLY A 364 23.23 2.23 21.19
C GLY A 364 22.74 1.00 21.94
N VAL A 365 21.51 1.11 22.47
CA VAL A 365 20.79 0.04 23.14
C VAL A 365 19.43 -0.16 22.50
N ASP A 366 18.96 -1.41 22.40
CA ASP A 366 17.62 -1.71 21.91
C ASP A 366 16.54 -0.88 22.63
N PHE A 367 15.73 -0.18 21.84
CA PHE A 367 14.63 0.64 22.35
C PHE A 367 13.27 0.17 21.78
N PRO A 368 12.46 -0.57 22.56
CA PRO A 368 11.15 -1.03 22.11
C PRO A 368 10.26 0.14 21.69
N GLY A 369 9.71 0.09 20.47
CA GLY A 369 8.79 1.10 19.94
C GLY A 369 9.42 2.03 18.89
N VAL A 370 10.75 2.06 18.75
CA VAL A 370 11.46 2.77 17.67
C VAL A 370 12.20 1.72 16.84
N ILE A 371 11.45 1.05 15.95
CA ILE A 371 11.92 -0.16 15.24
C ILE A 371 12.60 0.12 13.91
N ASP A 372 12.61 1.37 13.45
CA ASP A 372 13.19 1.78 12.19
C ASP A 372 13.91 3.14 12.35
N ASP A 373 14.85 3.44 11.47
CA ASP A 373 15.64 4.69 11.42
C ASP A 373 14.96 5.80 10.60
N TYR A 374 15.67 6.91 10.36
CA TYR A 374 15.23 8.06 9.55
C TYR A 374 14.88 7.68 8.10
N ASP A 375 15.66 6.82 7.45
CA ASP A 375 15.44 6.38 6.07
C ASP A 375 14.42 5.23 5.95
N GLY A 376 13.93 4.72 7.08
CA GLY A 376 13.02 3.58 7.14
C GLY A 376 13.69 2.21 7.14
N LYS A 377 15.00 2.14 7.40
CA LYS A 377 15.70 0.88 7.66
C LYS A 377 15.33 0.36 9.04
N THR A 378 15.20 -0.96 9.17
CA THR A 378 14.92 -1.59 10.47
C THR A 378 16.10 -1.46 11.43
N ARG A 379 15.83 -1.22 12.71
CA ARG A 379 16.83 -1.27 13.79
C ARG A 379 16.84 -2.64 14.48
N PRO A 380 18.00 -3.20 14.85
CA PRO A 380 19.35 -2.75 14.46
C PRO A 380 19.77 -3.26 13.06
N VAL A 381 20.67 -2.53 12.42
CA VAL A 381 21.51 -2.92 11.29
C VAL A 381 22.91 -3.21 11.81
N GLY A 382 23.09 -4.39 12.40
CA GLY A 382 24.36 -4.74 13.05
C GLY A 382 24.14 -5.57 14.30
N ASP A 383 25.05 -5.43 15.26
CA ASP A 383 24.99 -6.08 16.56
C ASP A 383 24.10 -5.30 17.56
N ALA A 384 23.96 -3.98 17.39
CA ALA A 384 23.11 -3.10 18.20
C ALA A 384 22.63 -1.88 17.39
N PRO A 385 21.63 -1.10 17.85
CA PRO A 385 21.25 0.11 17.16
C PRO A 385 22.38 1.13 17.14
N ASP A 386 22.46 1.91 16.09
CA ASP A 386 23.36 3.05 16.01
C ASP A 386 22.80 4.21 16.85
N LEU A 387 23.72 5.01 17.40
CA LEU A 387 23.36 6.30 17.99
C LEU A 387 22.91 7.25 16.87
N GLY A 388 21.91 8.07 17.16
CA GLY A 388 21.36 9.06 16.24
C GLY A 388 20.28 8.54 15.30
N ALA A 389 19.92 9.37 14.33
CA ALA A 389 18.76 9.20 13.46
C ALA A 389 18.91 8.12 12.39
N PHE A 390 20.13 7.71 12.06
CA PHE A 390 20.42 6.82 10.93
C PHE A 390 21.04 5.51 11.42
N GLU A 391 20.75 4.41 10.73
CA GLU A 391 21.52 3.18 10.82
C GLU A 391 22.52 3.12 9.66
N TYR A 392 23.78 2.85 10.00
CA TYR A 392 24.87 2.65 9.09
C TYR A 392 24.77 1.29 8.39
N GLY A 393 25.28 1.26 7.17
CA GLY A 393 25.24 0.07 6.34
C GLY A 393 23.91 -0.10 5.63
N SER A 394 23.82 -1.22 4.91
CA SER A 394 22.56 -1.67 4.34
C SER A 394 21.97 -2.66 5.33
N ALA A 395 20.69 -2.51 5.66
CA ALA A 395 19.92 -3.61 6.22
C ALA A 395 20.29 -4.86 5.39
N SER A 396 20.62 -5.97 6.03
CA SER A 396 20.76 -7.22 5.30
C SER A 396 19.38 -7.51 4.70
N ASP A 397 19.14 -7.03 3.49
CA ASP A 397 17.86 -7.02 2.82
C ASP A 397 17.47 -8.47 2.56
N SER A 398 16.79 -9.09 3.53
CA SER A 398 15.78 -10.07 3.19
C SER A 398 14.64 -9.31 2.52
N VAL A 399 14.80 -8.94 1.25
CA VAL A 399 13.69 -8.40 0.45
C VAL A 399 12.60 -9.45 0.39
N THR A 400 11.56 -9.26 1.19
CA THR A 400 10.36 -10.08 1.16
C THR A 400 9.46 -9.57 0.05
N VAL A 401 9.14 -10.45 -0.90
CA VAL A 401 8.21 -10.12 -1.99
C VAL A 401 6.88 -10.79 -1.66
N ASP A 402 5.80 -10.02 -1.58
CA ASP A 402 4.49 -10.58 -1.30
C ASP A 402 3.91 -11.38 -2.47
N ALA A 403 3.15 -12.43 -2.13
CA ALA A 403 2.48 -13.24 -3.15
C ALA A 403 1.29 -12.48 -3.75
N PRO A 404 1.05 -12.54 -5.08
CA PRO A 404 -0.09 -11.88 -5.71
C PRO A 404 -1.45 -12.29 -5.09
N THR A 405 -2.33 -11.32 -4.85
CA THR A 405 -3.64 -11.55 -4.22
C THR A 405 -4.78 -11.52 -5.24
N HIS A 406 -6.02 -11.72 -4.77
CA HIS A 406 -7.25 -11.68 -5.59
C HIS A 406 -7.20 -12.50 -6.90
N ILE A 407 -6.78 -13.76 -6.78
CA ILE A 407 -6.66 -14.67 -7.92
C ILE A 407 -8.03 -15.05 -8.48
N VAL A 408 -8.33 -14.58 -9.70
CA VAL A 408 -9.58 -14.89 -10.39
C VAL A 408 -9.33 -15.43 -11.81
N VAL A 409 -10.22 -16.29 -12.31
CA VAL A 409 -10.10 -16.84 -13.67
C VAL A 409 -11.31 -16.45 -14.51
N SER A 410 -11.14 -15.43 -15.35
CA SER A 410 -12.17 -14.97 -16.28
C SER A 410 -11.54 -14.20 -17.46
N PRO A 411 -12.02 -14.38 -18.71
CA PRO A 411 -13.07 -15.32 -19.14
C PRO A 411 -12.54 -16.74 -19.38
N ILE A 412 -13.39 -17.74 -19.10
CA ILE A 412 -13.10 -19.15 -19.41
C ILE A 412 -13.81 -19.57 -20.70
N SER A 413 -13.05 -20.17 -21.63
CA SER A 413 -13.53 -20.73 -22.89
C SER A 413 -13.21 -22.23 -23.01
N ILE A 414 -13.59 -22.82 -24.15
CA ILE A 414 -13.31 -24.24 -24.46
C ILE A 414 -11.82 -24.55 -24.63
N ARG A 415 -10.97 -23.54 -24.87
CA ARG A 415 -9.53 -23.71 -25.17
C ARG A 415 -8.62 -22.67 -24.52
N THR A 416 -9.21 -21.67 -23.86
CA THR A 416 -8.47 -20.60 -23.21
C THR A 416 -9.08 -20.29 -21.86
N ALA A 417 -8.26 -19.77 -20.96
CA ALA A 417 -8.70 -19.10 -19.75
C ALA A 417 -7.72 -17.95 -19.49
N THR A 418 -8.19 -16.85 -18.96
CA THR A 418 -7.33 -15.77 -18.48
C THR A 418 -7.34 -15.83 -16.96
N ILE A 419 -6.15 -15.92 -16.37
CA ILE A 419 -5.91 -15.80 -14.94
C ILE A 419 -5.61 -14.31 -14.69
N ASN A 420 -6.26 -13.69 -13.73
CA ASN A 420 -6.01 -12.30 -13.31
C ASN A 420 -5.70 -12.31 -11.81
N TRP A 421 -4.93 -11.32 -11.36
CA TRP A 421 -4.51 -11.15 -9.97
C TRP A 421 -4.32 -9.66 -9.66
N GLN A 422 -4.22 -9.32 -8.38
CA GLN A 422 -3.77 -8.01 -7.93
C GLN A 422 -2.26 -8.03 -7.71
N ALA A 423 -1.59 -6.93 -8.06
CA ALA A 423 -0.16 -6.76 -7.88
C ALA A 423 0.18 -6.53 -6.40
N PRO A 424 1.30 -7.07 -5.88
CA PRO A 424 1.94 -6.55 -4.68
C PRO A 424 2.76 -5.28 -5.01
N ASP A 425 3.21 -4.57 -3.99
CA ASP A 425 3.85 -3.25 -4.12
C ASP A 425 5.25 -3.32 -4.75
N LEU A 426 6.00 -4.41 -4.52
CA LEU A 426 7.33 -4.65 -5.11
C LEU A 426 7.30 -5.73 -6.19
N VAL A 427 7.23 -5.33 -7.47
CA VAL A 427 7.24 -6.30 -8.58
C VAL A 427 7.96 -5.81 -9.84
N SER A 428 8.79 -6.67 -10.39
CA SER A 428 9.38 -6.51 -11.72
C SER A 428 8.69 -7.40 -12.75
N TYR A 429 8.29 -8.63 -12.36
CA TYR A 429 7.51 -9.53 -13.21
C TYR A 429 6.82 -10.64 -12.41
N TYR A 430 5.95 -11.40 -13.08
CA TYR A 430 5.29 -12.57 -12.52
C TYR A 430 5.69 -13.87 -13.20
N GLU A 431 5.54 -14.96 -12.46
CA GLU A 431 5.52 -16.31 -13.01
C GLU A 431 4.18 -17.01 -12.77
N VAL A 432 3.73 -17.75 -13.78
CA VAL A 432 2.51 -18.58 -13.69
C VAL A 432 2.88 -20.02 -13.98
N GLN A 433 2.80 -20.88 -12.96
CA GLN A 433 2.94 -22.32 -13.12
C GLN A 433 1.58 -22.98 -13.26
N TYR A 434 1.40 -23.83 -14.29
CA TYR A 434 0.10 -24.46 -14.58
C TYR A 434 0.23 -25.87 -15.16
N GLY A 435 -0.73 -26.74 -14.85
CA GLY A 435 -0.73 -28.15 -15.27
C GLY A 435 -2.07 -28.85 -15.09
N TYR A 436 -2.16 -30.12 -15.49
CA TYR A 436 -3.39 -30.92 -15.30
C TYR A 436 -3.42 -31.70 -13.98
N LYS A 437 -2.34 -31.67 -13.20
CA LYS A 437 -2.23 -32.33 -11.89
C LYS A 437 -2.05 -31.28 -10.80
N LYS A 438 -2.70 -31.46 -9.65
CA LYS A 438 -2.66 -30.52 -8.50
C LYS A 438 -1.26 -30.38 -7.89
N ASN A 439 -0.41 -31.38 -8.06
CA ASN A 439 0.99 -31.35 -7.62
C ASN A 439 1.98 -30.81 -8.67
N PHE A 440 1.48 -30.26 -9.77
CA PHE A 440 2.30 -29.68 -10.85
C PHE A 440 3.33 -30.62 -11.50
N ASN A 441 3.18 -31.94 -11.34
CA ASN A 441 3.97 -32.92 -12.10
C ASN A 441 3.67 -32.77 -13.62
N LYS A 442 4.71 -32.54 -14.42
CA LYS A 442 4.63 -32.18 -15.85
C LYS A 442 3.85 -30.88 -16.12
N SER A 443 3.97 -29.90 -15.22
CA SER A 443 3.47 -28.54 -15.40
C SER A 443 4.33 -27.73 -16.38
N LYS A 444 3.87 -26.53 -16.72
CA LYS A 444 4.63 -25.52 -17.43
C LYS A 444 4.68 -24.27 -16.58
N THR A 445 5.78 -23.54 -16.62
CA THR A 445 5.91 -22.21 -16.03
C THR A 445 6.04 -21.20 -17.16
N ALA A 446 5.23 -20.15 -17.11
CA ALA A 446 5.41 -18.95 -17.91
C ALA A 446 6.08 -17.90 -17.03
N THR A 447 7.13 -17.27 -17.55
CA THR A 447 7.98 -16.30 -16.83
C THR A 447 7.93 -14.94 -17.50
N ASN A 448 8.53 -13.93 -16.87
CA ASN A 448 8.67 -12.56 -17.38
C ASN A 448 7.33 -11.94 -17.82
N ILE A 449 6.27 -12.21 -17.05
CA ILE A 449 4.95 -11.67 -17.32
C ILE A 449 4.90 -10.29 -16.66
N ALA A 450 4.85 -9.22 -17.46
CA ALA A 450 4.82 -7.85 -16.95
C ALA A 450 3.40 -7.34 -16.59
N LYS A 451 2.36 -8.14 -16.85
CA LYS A 451 0.96 -7.74 -16.64
C LYS A 451 0.34 -8.55 -15.51
N THR A 452 -0.66 -8.00 -14.84
CA THR A 452 -1.47 -8.66 -13.80
C THR A 452 -2.45 -9.71 -14.32
N HIS A 453 -2.18 -10.26 -15.51
CA HIS A 453 -2.97 -11.33 -16.08
C HIS A 453 -2.16 -12.23 -17.02
N TYR A 454 -2.55 -13.50 -17.11
CA TYR A 454 -1.98 -14.47 -18.03
C TYR A 454 -3.04 -15.29 -18.77
N ARG A 455 -3.01 -15.22 -20.09
CA ARG A 455 -3.94 -15.95 -20.96
C ARG A 455 -3.38 -17.32 -21.34
N LEU A 456 -3.88 -18.36 -20.68
CA LEU A 456 -3.65 -19.75 -21.04
C LEU A 456 -4.26 -20.07 -22.41
N LYS A 457 -3.43 -20.50 -23.36
CA LYS A 457 -3.85 -20.94 -24.70
C LYS A 457 -3.82 -22.47 -24.82
N LYS A 458 -4.53 -23.00 -25.82
CA LYS A 458 -4.53 -24.43 -26.21
C LYS A 458 -4.90 -25.41 -25.08
N ARG A 459 -5.82 -25.04 -24.18
CA ARG A 459 -6.33 -25.94 -23.14
C ARG A 459 -7.24 -27.04 -23.73
N GLN A 460 -7.30 -28.18 -23.05
CA GLN A 460 -8.22 -29.28 -23.37
C GLN A 460 -9.60 -28.95 -22.83
N SER A 461 -10.65 -29.13 -23.63
CA SER A 461 -12.03 -28.86 -23.23
C SER A 461 -12.49 -29.80 -22.11
N ASN A 462 -13.35 -29.31 -21.22
CA ASN A 462 -13.87 -30.05 -20.06
C ASN A 462 -12.78 -30.71 -19.19
N LYS A 463 -11.64 -30.05 -19.03
CA LYS A 463 -10.54 -30.58 -18.21
C LYS A 463 -10.10 -29.59 -17.14
N LYS A 464 -10.02 -30.07 -15.90
CA LYS A 464 -9.54 -29.27 -14.76
C LYS A 464 -8.06 -28.96 -14.96
N THR A 465 -7.71 -27.69 -14.87
CA THR A 465 -6.34 -27.18 -14.94
C THR A 465 -6.02 -26.52 -13.61
N TRP A 466 -4.90 -26.89 -13.01
CA TRP A 466 -4.36 -26.29 -11.80
C TRP A 466 -3.32 -25.24 -12.15
N PHE A 467 -3.24 -24.17 -11.37
CA PHE A 467 -2.28 -23.10 -11.53
C PHE A 467 -1.91 -22.46 -10.18
N ARG A 468 -0.79 -21.74 -10.17
CA ARG A 468 -0.33 -20.86 -9.09
C ARG A 468 0.50 -19.73 -9.70
N VAL A 469 0.54 -18.60 -9.02
CA VAL A 469 1.23 -17.38 -9.46
C VAL A 469 2.23 -16.98 -8.38
N ARG A 470 3.37 -16.41 -8.75
CA ARG A 470 4.29 -15.73 -7.82
C ARG A 470 4.78 -14.43 -8.44
N ALA A 471 5.11 -13.47 -7.59
CA ALA A 471 5.77 -12.23 -7.95
C ALA A 471 7.30 -12.42 -7.89
N ALA A 472 8.00 -11.59 -8.66
CA ALA A 472 9.45 -11.48 -8.63
C ALA A 472 9.84 -10.01 -8.70
N TYR A 473 10.80 -9.61 -7.86
CA TYR A 473 11.40 -8.29 -7.84
C TYR A 473 12.88 -8.40 -8.16
N VAL A 474 13.38 -7.55 -9.04
CA VAL A 474 14.78 -7.51 -9.47
C VAL A 474 15.39 -6.20 -9.00
N SER A 475 16.38 -6.30 -8.12
CA SER A 475 17.18 -5.16 -7.67
C SER A 475 18.67 -5.51 -7.77
N ALA A 476 19.48 -4.58 -8.29
CA ALA A 476 20.92 -4.73 -8.48
C ALA A 476 21.37 -6.06 -9.15
N GLY A 477 20.54 -6.63 -10.03
CA GLY A 477 20.82 -7.91 -10.72
C GLY A 477 20.45 -9.18 -9.93
N THR A 478 20.02 -9.06 -8.68
CA THR A 478 19.49 -10.16 -7.86
C THR A 478 17.97 -10.25 -8.01
N THR A 479 17.41 -11.46 -8.03
CA THR A 479 15.96 -11.69 -8.12
C THR A 479 15.41 -12.28 -6.84
N TYR A 480 14.47 -11.58 -6.23
CA TYR A 480 13.71 -12.00 -5.05
C TYR A 480 12.35 -12.53 -5.50
N TYR A 481 11.92 -13.67 -4.95
CA TYR A 481 10.66 -14.31 -5.32
C TYR A 481 9.71 -14.34 -4.14
N SER A 482 8.45 -14.04 -4.42
CA SER A 482 7.40 -14.33 -3.45
C SER A 482 7.20 -15.83 -3.28
N ASP A 483 6.54 -16.17 -2.18
CA ASP A 483 5.87 -17.46 -2.08
C ASP A 483 4.89 -17.65 -3.25
N TRP A 484 4.65 -18.91 -3.59
CA TRP A 484 3.61 -19.21 -4.56
C TRP A 484 2.24 -19.03 -3.91
N THR A 485 1.32 -18.42 -4.65
CA THR A 485 -0.09 -18.43 -4.26
C THR A 485 -0.61 -19.86 -4.08
N THR A 486 -1.68 -19.97 -3.29
CA THR A 486 -2.39 -21.23 -3.08
C THR A 486 -2.73 -21.89 -4.41
N ARG A 487 -2.77 -23.24 -4.42
CA ARG A 487 -2.97 -23.99 -5.66
C ARG A 487 -4.41 -23.87 -6.13
N ASN A 488 -4.63 -23.04 -7.13
CA ASN A 488 -5.94 -22.75 -7.70
C ASN A 488 -6.27 -23.67 -8.87
N GLY A 489 -7.55 -23.89 -9.15
CA GLY A 489 -7.96 -24.78 -10.24
C GLY A 489 -9.26 -24.35 -10.91
N PHE A 490 -9.29 -24.40 -12.24
CA PHE A 490 -10.47 -24.06 -13.04
C PHE A 490 -10.83 -25.17 -14.03
N LEU A 491 -12.09 -25.21 -14.44
CA LEU A 491 -12.60 -26.14 -15.46
C LEU A 491 -12.89 -25.38 -16.76
N THR A 492 -12.19 -25.70 -17.85
CA THR A 492 -12.53 -25.14 -19.18
C THR A 492 -13.93 -25.53 -19.61
N LYS A 493 -14.65 -24.64 -20.30
CA LYS A 493 -15.99 -24.94 -20.81
C LYS A 493 -16.01 -26.22 -21.67
N PRO A 494 -17.07 -27.04 -21.58
CA PRO A 494 -17.25 -28.16 -22.48
C PRO A 494 -17.38 -27.66 -23.92
N ALA A 495 -16.89 -28.44 -24.88
CA ALA A 495 -17.10 -28.12 -26.28
C ALA A 495 -18.61 -28.18 -26.58
N SER A 496 -19.21 -27.05 -26.98
CA SER A 496 -20.64 -27.00 -27.33
C SER A 496 -20.96 -28.06 -28.40
N PRO A 497 -22.05 -28.83 -28.24
CA PRO A 497 -22.54 -29.69 -29.32
C PRO A 497 -22.83 -28.85 -30.56
N LYS A 498 -22.41 -29.31 -31.75
CA LYS A 498 -22.83 -28.66 -33.00
C LYS A 498 -24.31 -28.94 -33.21
N LYS A 499 -25.15 -27.89 -33.22
CA LYS A 499 -26.59 -27.98 -33.55
C LYS A 499 -26.77 -28.66 -34.91
N VAL A 500 -27.63 -29.68 -34.96
CA VAL A 500 -28.20 -30.25 -36.18
C VAL A 500 -29.66 -29.78 -36.21
N VAL A 501 -30.05 -29.07 -37.26
CA VAL A 501 -31.42 -28.59 -37.46
C VAL A 501 -32.19 -29.69 -38.19
N VAL A 502 -33.28 -30.17 -37.60
CA VAL A 502 -34.26 -31.04 -38.25
C VAL A 502 -35.41 -30.16 -38.73
N THR A 503 -35.86 -30.35 -39.95
CA THR A 503 -37.10 -29.76 -40.47
C THR A 503 -37.99 -30.93 -40.83
N ASP A 504 -39.18 -31.00 -40.23
CA ASP A 504 -40.15 -32.06 -40.46
C ASP A 504 -40.82 -31.87 -41.82
N HIS A 505 -40.98 -32.97 -42.55
CA HIS A 505 -41.88 -33.06 -43.70
C HIS A 505 -42.52 -34.44 -43.60
N GLY A 506 -43.83 -34.44 -43.39
CA GLY A 506 -44.64 -35.64 -43.16
C GLY A 506 -44.36 -36.73 -44.19
N ASP A 507 -43.96 -37.89 -43.68
CA ASP A 507 -44.23 -39.25 -44.16
C ASP A 507 -43.20 -40.22 -43.55
N SER A 508 -43.55 -40.85 -42.42
CA SER A 508 -42.91 -42.05 -41.80
C SER A 508 -41.36 -42.15 -41.73
N LEU A 509 -40.63 -41.09 -42.07
CA LEU A 509 -39.19 -41.07 -42.35
C LEU A 509 -38.62 -39.70 -41.97
N VAL A 510 -37.81 -39.64 -40.91
CA VAL A 510 -37.17 -38.39 -40.50
C VAL A 510 -35.99 -38.08 -41.41
N THR A 511 -36.03 -36.92 -42.09
CA THR A 511 -34.92 -36.43 -42.91
C THR A 511 -33.92 -35.67 -42.05
N VAL A 512 -32.76 -36.29 -41.75
CA VAL A 512 -31.71 -35.61 -41.00
C VAL A 512 -30.73 -34.89 -41.93
N ARG A 513 -30.68 -33.56 -41.85
CA ARG A 513 -29.75 -32.72 -42.63
C ARG A 513 -28.43 -32.54 -41.89
N LEU A 514 -27.36 -33.21 -42.34
CA LEU A 514 -26.01 -32.97 -41.82
C LEU A 514 -25.27 -31.92 -42.66
N VAL A 515 -24.86 -30.82 -42.03
CA VAL A 515 -24.05 -29.76 -42.65
C VAL A 515 -22.60 -29.87 -42.20
N PHE A 516 -21.70 -30.25 -43.12
CA PHE A 516 -20.27 -30.37 -42.84
C PHE A 516 -19.54 -29.07 -43.18
N LYS A 517 -19.16 -28.27 -42.18
CA LYS A 517 -18.35 -27.05 -42.38
C LYS A 517 -16.85 -27.32 -42.20
N LYS A 518 -16.03 -27.06 -43.22
CA LYS A 518 -14.55 -27.10 -43.14
C LYS A 518 -14.00 -25.77 -42.57
N LYS A 519 -13.20 -25.81 -41.50
CA LYS A 519 -12.39 -24.65 -41.05
C LYS A 519 -11.02 -24.68 -41.77
N LYS A 520 -10.92 -23.99 -42.92
CA LYS A 520 -9.71 -23.67 -43.71
C LYS A 520 -8.87 -24.87 -44.24
N ILE A 521 -8.52 -24.83 -45.54
CA ILE A 521 -7.31 -25.36 -46.25
C ILE A 521 -7.65 -25.69 -47.73
N HIS A 522 -6.76 -25.23 -48.62
CA HIS A 522 -6.56 -25.47 -50.06
C HIS A 522 -7.30 -26.65 -50.73
N VAL A 523 -7.89 -26.34 -51.89
CA VAL A 523 -8.88 -27.09 -52.70
C VAL A 523 -8.44 -28.50 -53.17
N ARG A 524 -7.19 -28.93 -52.94
CA ARG A 524 -6.63 -30.11 -53.65
C ARG A 524 -6.84 -31.50 -53.00
N LYS A 525 -7.52 -31.67 -51.85
CA LYS A 525 -7.63 -33.00 -51.19
C LYS A 525 -9.08 -33.47 -50.92
N LYS A 526 -9.46 -34.60 -51.53
CA LYS A 526 -10.76 -35.29 -51.36
C LYS A 526 -10.88 -35.86 -49.93
N LEU A 527 -11.89 -35.40 -49.17
CA LEU A 527 -12.20 -35.87 -47.81
C LEU A 527 -13.46 -36.74 -47.85
N THR A 528 -13.44 -37.89 -47.17
CA THR A 528 -14.64 -38.73 -47.02
C THR A 528 -15.02 -38.82 -45.55
N ALA A 529 -16.31 -38.57 -45.26
CA ALA A 529 -16.91 -38.83 -43.96
C ALA A 529 -17.59 -40.20 -43.95
N LEU A 530 -17.42 -40.96 -42.88
CA LEU A 530 -18.19 -42.15 -42.58
C LEU A 530 -19.16 -41.81 -41.45
N VAL A 531 -20.44 -41.85 -41.75
CA VAL A 531 -21.52 -41.59 -40.81
C VAL A 531 -22.03 -42.93 -40.30
N GLU A 532 -22.22 -43.03 -38.99
CA GLU A 532 -22.84 -44.16 -38.29
C GLU A 532 -23.86 -43.61 -37.30
N LEU A 533 -25.03 -44.25 -37.23
CA LEU A 533 -26.12 -43.88 -36.32
C LEU A 533 -26.19 -44.90 -35.18
N ARG A 534 -26.42 -44.45 -33.95
CA ARG A 534 -26.53 -45.31 -32.76
C ARG A 534 -27.66 -44.89 -31.84
N THR A 535 -28.18 -45.82 -31.06
CA THR A 535 -29.01 -45.53 -29.88
C THR A 535 -28.14 -44.96 -28.74
N PRO A 536 -28.73 -44.38 -27.67
CA PRO A 536 -27.97 -43.83 -26.53
C PRO A 536 -27.13 -44.90 -25.83
N HIS A 537 -27.62 -46.15 -25.81
CA HIS A 537 -26.93 -47.33 -25.30
C HIS A 537 -25.90 -47.93 -26.28
N GLY A 538 -25.63 -47.27 -27.40
CA GLY A 538 -24.55 -47.62 -28.32
C GLY A 538 -24.87 -48.68 -29.36
N LYS A 539 -26.11 -49.19 -29.47
CA LYS A 539 -26.52 -50.11 -30.55
C LYS A 539 -26.54 -49.37 -31.90
N LYS A 540 -26.06 -50.00 -32.97
CA LYS A 540 -26.08 -49.39 -34.32
C LYS A 540 -27.49 -49.38 -34.88
N VAL A 541 -27.82 -48.33 -35.61
CA VAL A 541 -29.11 -48.17 -36.28
C VAL A 541 -28.89 -48.22 -37.78
N ASP A 542 -29.77 -48.94 -38.48
CA ASP A 542 -29.78 -48.97 -39.94
C ASP A 542 -30.44 -47.71 -40.49
N PHE A 543 -29.85 -47.16 -41.55
CA PHE A 543 -30.37 -45.99 -42.25
C PHE A 543 -29.92 -46.01 -43.71
N ARG A 544 -30.56 -45.19 -44.55
CA ARG A 544 -30.17 -45.02 -45.96
C ARG A 544 -30.04 -43.55 -46.32
N LYS A 545 -29.37 -43.25 -47.44
CA LYS A 545 -29.41 -41.89 -48.01
C LYS A 545 -30.76 -41.64 -48.67
N VAL A 546 -31.24 -40.40 -48.63
CA VAL A 546 -32.38 -39.99 -49.46
C VAL A 546 -32.05 -40.29 -50.93
N GLY A 547 -32.99 -40.94 -51.65
CA GLY A 547 -32.83 -41.36 -53.05
C GLY A 547 -32.19 -42.74 -53.29
N ALA A 548 -31.76 -43.48 -52.26
CA ALA A 548 -31.27 -44.86 -52.42
C ALA A 548 -32.44 -45.87 -52.35
N THR A 549 -32.36 -47.01 -53.05
CA THR A 549 -33.39 -48.08 -52.99
C THR A 549 -33.65 -48.58 -51.57
N ALA A 550 -34.84 -49.12 -51.29
CA ALA A 550 -35.27 -49.54 -49.94
C ALA A 550 -34.34 -50.61 -49.31
N ASP A 551 -33.73 -51.46 -50.15
CA ASP A 551 -32.78 -52.52 -49.74
C ASP A 551 -31.39 -52.00 -49.38
N ALA A 552 -31.11 -50.71 -49.59
CA ALA A 552 -29.82 -50.09 -49.28
C ALA A 552 -29.63 -49.71 -47.79
N LYS A 553 -30.33 -50.39 -46.86
CA LYS A 553 -30.17 -50.19 -45.40
C LYS A 553 -28.72 -50.48 -45.00
N LYS A 554 -28.02 -49.47 -44.48
CA LYS A 554 -26.62 -49.61 -44.05
C LYS A 554 -26.46 -49.02 -42.66
N GLN A 555 -25.74 -49.72 -41.79
CA GLN A 555 -25.28 -49.19 -40.50
C GLN A 555 -24.27 -48.04 -40.67
N ARG A 556 -23.71 -47.88 -41.87
CA ARG A 556 -22.68 -46.88 -42.18
C ARG A 556 -22.81 -46.34 -43.60
N CYS A 557 -22.78 -45.02 -43.74
CA CYS A 557 -22.77 -44.36 -45.05
C CYS A 557 -21.52 -43.52 -45.26
N LYS A 558 -20.91 -43.63 -46.44
CA LYS A 558 -19.81 -42.77 -46.87
C LYS A 558 -20.36 -41.52 -47.58
N VAL A 559 -19.86 -40.35 -47.20
CA VAL A 559 -20.21 -39.05 -47.79
C VAL A 559 -18.92 -38.42 -48.29
N LYS A 560 -18.84 -38.19 -49.61
CA LYS A 560 -17.73 -37.43 -50.20
C LYS A 560 -17.98 -35.95 -49.93
N LEU A 561 -16.94 -35.23 -49.49
CA LEU A 561 -17.01 -33.81 -49.19
C LEU A 561 -16.25 -33.06 -50.28
N THR A 562 -16.98 -32.51 -51.24
CA THR A 562 -16.44 -31.86 -52.45
C THR A 562 -16.29 -30.34 -52.29
N GLY A 563 -16.98 -29.71 -51.33
CA GLY A 563 -16.93 -28.26 -51.09
C GLY A 563 -16.60 -27.82 -49.65
N GLN A 564 -16.71 -26.52 -49.38
CA GLN A 564 -16.58 -25.94 -48.02
C GLN A 564 -17.74 -26.34 -47.10
N GLN A 565 -18.91 -26.52 -47.70
CA GLN A 565 -20.12 -27.02 -47.07
C GLN A 565 -20.66 -28.19 -47.91
N GLN A 566 -21.00 -29.30 -47.24
CA GLN A 566 -21.72 -30.40 -47.86
C GLN A 566 -22.96 -30.68 -47.02
N THR A 567 -24.09 -30.87 -47.70
CA THR A 567 -25.34 -31.31 -47.10
C THR A 567 -25.58 -32.77 -47.47
N GLN A 568 -25.92 -33.60 -46.48
CA GLN A 568 -26.39 -34.95 -46.74
C GLN A 568 -27.64 -35.22 -45.91
N GLN A 569 -28.65 -35.77 -46.59
CA GLN A 569 -29.89 -36.22 -45.98
C GLN A 569 -29.91 -37.75 -45.84
N PHE A 570 -30.49 -38.22 -44.75
CA PHE A 570 -30.67 -39.64 -44.44
C PHE A 570 -32.11 -39.94 -44.05
N VAL A 571 -32.51 -41.17 -44.33
CA VAL A 571 -33.80 -41.77 -44.02
C VAL A 571 -33.59 -42.79 -42.90
N ILE A 572 -34.33 -42.65 -41.80
CA ILE A 572 -34.25 -43.51 -40.61
C ILE A 572 -35.55 -44.34 -40.51
N PRO A 573 -35.50 -45.61 -40.08
CA PRO A 573 -36.70 -46.43 -39.89
C PRO A 573 -37.67 -45.83 -38.86
N ALA A 574 -38.98 -45.97 -39.13
CA ALA A 574 -40.07 -45.41 -38.33
C ALA A 574 -40.00 -45.80 -36.83
N GLN A 575 -39.51 -47.00 -36.49
CA GLN A 575 -39.35 -47.47 -35.11
C GLN A 575 -38.39 -46.63 -34.24
N TYR A 576 -37.62 -45.71 -34.84
CA TYR A 576 -36.73 -44.79 -34.14
C TYR A 576 -37.24 -43.34 -34.12
N VAL A 577 -38.43 -43.07 -34.66
CA VAL A 577 -39.09 -41.76 -34.55
C VAL A 577 -39.38 -41.46 -33.08
N GLY A 578 -39.14 -40.23 -32.63
CA GLY A 578 -39.28 -39.81 -31.23
C GLY A 578 -38.21 -40.38 -30.28
N ARG A 579 -37.25 -41.17 -30.76
CA ARG A 579 -36.15 -41.72 -29.94
C ARG A 579 -34.89 -40.87 -30.05
N GLN A 580 -34.19 -40.71 -28.93
CA GLN A 580 -32.87 -40.06 -28.92
C GLN A 580 -31.85 -40.93 -29.69
N LEU A 581 -31.09 -40.32 -30.61
CA LEU A 581 -30.09 -41.01 -31.42
C LEU A 581 -28.76 -40.26 -31.39
N GLN A 582 -27.66 -40.97 -31.57
CA GLN A 582 -26.31 -40.42 -31.60
C GLN A 582 -25.67 -40.64 -32.97
N PHE A 583 -25.10 -39.58 -33.54
CA PHE A 583 -24.28 -39.68 -34.73
C PHE A 583 -22.82 -39.85 -34.35
N ARG A 584 -22.19 -40.89 -34.90
CA ARG A 584 -20.75 -41.06 -34.88
C ARG A 584 -20.21 -40.81 -36.28
N VAL A 585 -19.50 -39.70 -36.44
CA VAL A 585 -18.83 -39.38 -37.71
C VAL A 585 -17.34 -39.64 -37.59
N ARG A 586 -16.77 -40.28 -38.60
CA ARG A 586 -15.32 -40.45 -38.74
C ARG A 586 -14.86 -39.85 -40.06
N PHE A 587 -13.66 -39.27 -40.08
CA PHE A 587 -13.11 -38.65 -41.30
C PHE A 587 -11.86 -39.39 -41.76
N LYS A 588 -11.69 -39.46 -43.09
CA LYS A 588 -10.51 -40.02 -43.74
C LYS A 588 -10.06 -39.11 -44.89
N ARG A 589 -8.76 -38.77 -44.90
CA ARG A 589 -8.09 -38.05 -46.00
C ARG A 589 -7.59 -39.08 -47.01
N ASN A 590 -7.96 -38.90 -48.28
CA ASN A 590 -7.72 -39.80 -49.41
C ASN A 590 -8.38 -41.19 -49.29
N ALA A 591 -8.93 -41.66 -50.43
CA ALA A 591 -9.66 -42.91 -50.55
C ALA A 591 -8.75 -44.16 -50.59
N SER A 592 -7.45 -44.05 -50.29
CA SER A 592 -6.57 -45.23 -50.24
C SER A 592 -6.91 -46.10 -49.02
N ARG A 593 -6.99 -47.43 -49.21
CA ARG A 593 -7.47 -48.37 -48.18
C ARG A 593 -6.66 -48.30 -46.87
N LYS A 594 -5.40 -47.84 -46.89
CA LYS A 594 -4.44 -47.93 -45.77
C LYS A 594 -4.47 -46.80 -44.70
N SER A 595 -5.15 -45.65 -44.88
CA SER A 595 -5.15 -44.61 -43.83
C SER A 595 -6.24 -44.80 -42.73
N PRO A 596 -5.92 -44.60 -41.43
CA PRO A 596 -6.84 -44.86 -40.32
C PRO A 596 -7.93 -43.77 -40.18
N TRP A 597 -9.13 -44.19 -39.79
CA TRP A 597 -10.26 -43.31 -39.52
C TRP A 597 -10.06 -42.55 -38.20
N LYS A 598 -9.98 -41.22 -38.23
CA LYS A 598 -9.91 -40.40 -37.01
C LYS A 598 -11.32 -40.15 -36.46
N LYS A 599 -11.54 -40.41 -35.16
CA LYS A 599 -12.82 -40.14 -34.46
C LYS A 599 -13.03 -38.63 -34.32
N SER A 600 -14.22 -38.12 -34.63
CA SER A 600 -14.70 -36.89 -33.99
C SER A 600 -15.43 -37.24 -32.70
N ALA A 601 -15.46 -36.30 -31.75
CA ALA A 601 -16.35 -36.41 -30.58
C ALA A 601 -17.78 -36.70 -31.04
N GLY A 602 -18.47 -37.60 -30.34
CA GLY A 602 -19.83 -38.03 -30.68
C GLY A 602 -20.81 -36.86 -30.70
N PHE A 603 -21.76 -36.91 -31.62
CA PHE A 603 -22.87 -35.97 -31.66
C PHE A 603 -24.10 -36.67 -31.08
N SER A 604 -24.80 -36.03 -30.15
CA SER A 604 -26.09 -36.49 -29.64
C SER A 604 -27.20 -35.65 -30.26
N LEU A 605 -28.22 -36.29 -30.84
CA LEU A 605 -29.42 -35.64 -31.36
C LEU A 605 -30.58 -36.01 -30.45
N VAL A 606 -31.26 -35.01 -29.91
CA VAL A 606 -32.63 -35.15 -29.41
C VAL A 606 -33.51 -34.63 -30.55
N ALA A 607 -34.27 -35.51 -31.19
CA ALA A 607 -35.33 -35.09 -32.09
C ALA A 607 -36.53 -34.75 -31.19
N SER A 608 -37.03 -33.52 -31.28
CA SER A 608 -38.41 -33.22 -30.90
C SER A 608 -39.31 -33.66 -32.05
#